data_AF-A0A7Y5ELE8-F1
#
_entry.id   AF-A0A7Y5ELE8-F1
#
_cell.length_a   1.000
_cell.length_b   1.000
_cell.length_c   1.000
_cell.angle_alpha   90.00
_cell.angle_beta   90.00
_cell.angle_gamma   90.00
#
_symmetry.space_group_name_H-M   'P 1'
#
loop_
_entity.id
_entity.type
_entity.pdbx_description
1 polymer ?
#
loop_
_entity_poly.entity_id
_entity_poly.type
_entity_poly.pdbx_seq_one_letter_code
_entity_poly.pdbx_strand_id
1 'polypeptide(L)'
;MDIVSRDPPIAGKSFHFTVEGGVGITKIRVFVDSSLELQHDCDDPPCHEMTKIPPRTCGATLKIIATDSDGNKTEFEHQIVDLDLGAGGIMEMGN
;
A
#
# COMPACT_ATOMS: atom_id res chain seq x y z
N MET A 1 -13.06 -5.75 4.90
CA MET A 1 -12.04 -5.27 3.95
C MET A 1 -10.70 -5.17 4.64
N ASP A 2 -9.66 -5.69 4.03
CA ASP A 2 -8.28 -5.66 4.50
C ASP A 2 -7.32 -5.28 3.36
N ILE A 3 -6.18 -4.68 3.69
CA ILE A 3 -5.15 -4.29 2.72
C ILE A 3 -3.91 -5.12 3.02
N VAL A 4 -3.69 -6.15 2.21
CA VAL A 4 -2.58 -7.06 2.36
C VAL A 4 -1.44 -6.65 1.43
N SER A 5 -0.26 -6.46 1.98
CA SER A 5 0.97 -6.24 1.22
C SER A 5 1.97 -7.35 1.54
N ARG A 6 2.71 -7.82 0.53
CA ARG A 6 3.73 -8.86 0.69
C ARG A 6 5.11 -8.28 0.93
N ASP A 7 5.38 -7.13 0.32
CA ASP A 7 6.66 -6.46 0.34
C ASP A 7 6.49 -5.08 1.00
N PRO A 8 7.50 -4.57 1.70
CA PRO A 8 7.48 -3.21 2.22
C PRO A 8 7.51 -2.19 1.07
N PRO A 9 6.98 -0.97 1.28
CA PRO A 9 7.08 0.07 0.28
C PRO A 9 8.51 0.61 0.18
N ILE A 10 9.13 0.43 -0.98
CA ILE A 10 10.52 0.84 -1.23
C ILE A 10 10.56 2.01 -2.21
N ALA A 11 11.30 3.06 -1.87
CA ALA A 11 11.45 4.25 -2.71
C ALA A 11 12.01 3.89 -4.10
N GLY A 12 11.35 4.36 -5.16
CA GLY A 12 11.76 4.09 -6.55
C GLY A 12 11.39 2.70 -7.07
N LYS A 13 10.76 1.84 -6.26
CA LYS A 13 10.25 0.53 -6.66
C LYS A 13 8.73 0.51 -6.75
N SER A 14 8.23 -0.54 -7.37
CA SER A 14 6.80 -0.83 -7.40
C SER A 14 6.38 -1.50 -6.10
N PHE A 15 5.29 -1.01 -5.52
CA PHE A 15 4.65 -1.57 -4.33
C PHE A 15 3.36 -2.29 -4.75
N HIS A 16 3.26 -3.56 -4.36
CA HIS A 16 2.14 -4.43 -4.70
C HIS A 16 1.31 -4.67 -3.45
N PHE A 17 0.01 -4.43 -3.57
CA PHE A 17 -0.94 -4.69 -2.48
C PHE A 17 -2.23 -5.26 -3.05
N THR A 18 -2.95 -5.99 -2.20
CA THR A 18 -4.24 -6.57 -2.53
C THR A 18 -5.26 -6.08 -1.52
N VAL A 19 -6.39 -5.59 -2.02
CA VAL A 19 -7.52 -5.25 -1.18
C VAL A 19 -8.49 -6.41 -1.20
N GLU A 20 -8.63 -7.09 -0.06
CA GLU A 20 -9.48 -8.28 0.10
C GLU A 20 -10.74 -7.96 0.91
N GLY A 21 -11.84 -8.64 0.58
CA GLY A 21 -13.11 -8.48 1.32
C GLY A 21 -13.76 -7.10 1.19
N GLY A 22 -13.63 -6.46 0.02
CA GLY A 22 -14.50 -5.37 -0.43
C GLY A 22 -15.86 -5.91 -0.90
N VAL A 23 -16.90 -5.09 -0.87
CA VAL A 23 -18.29 -5.41 -1.24
C VAL A 23 -18.77 -4.42 -2.32
N GLY A 24 -18.64 -4.83 -3.58
CA GLY A 24 -18.91 -3.97 -4.72
C GLY A 24 -17.73 -3.07 -5.03
N ILE A 25 -18.01 -1.84 -5.46
CA ILE A 25 -16.97 -0.94 -5.97
C ILE A 25 -16.09 -0.46 -4.82
N THR A 26 -14.83 -0.86 -4.84
CA THR A 26 -13.79 -0.47 -3.90
C THR A 26 -12.92 0.63 -4.50
N LYS A 27 -12.99 1.83 -3.93
CA LYS A 27 -12.16 2.98 -4.27
C LYS A 27 -10.85 2.91 -3.52
N ILE A 28 -9.76 2.82 -4.26
CA ILE A 28 -8.40 2.72 -3.74
C ILE A 28 -7.68 4.03 -4.02
N ARG A 29 -7.08 4.62 -2.98
CA ARG A 29 -6.33 5.87 -3.07
C ARG A 29 -5.01 5.70 -2.37
N VAL A 30 -3.92 5.90 -3.09
CA VAL A 30 -2.56 5.80 -2.57
C VAL A 30 -1.99 7.20 -2.48
N PHE A 31 -1.57 7.57 -1.28
CA PHE A 31 -0.90 8.81 -0.97
C PHE A 31 0.54 8.50 -0.58
N VAL A 32 1.48 9.26 -1.12
CA VAL A 32 2.85 9.30 -0.64
C VAL A 32 3.05 10.65 0.00
N ASP A 33 3.28 10.63 1.32
CA ASP A 33 3.21 11.80 2.19
C ASP A 33 1.82 12.45 2.11
N SER A 34 1.69 13.52 1.33
CA SER A 34 0.44 14.26 1.10
C SER A 34 0.00 14.26 -0.37
N SER A 35 0.77 13.62 -1.25
CA SER A 35 0.51 13.58 -2.69
C SER A 35 -0.24 12.32 -3.07
N LEU A 36 -1.39 12.47 -3.74
CA LEU A 36 -2.13 11.34 -4.30
C LEU A 36 -1.39 10.81 -5.54
N GLU A 37 -0.73 9.67 -5.39
CA GLU A 37 0.05 9.05 -6.47
C GLU A 37 -0.81 8.12 -7.33
N LEU A 38 -1.79 7.44 -6.73
CA LEU A 38 -2.68 6.52 -7.43
C LEU A 38 -4.11 6.69 -6.92
N GLN A 39 -5.05 6.71 -7.84
CA GLN A 39 -6.47 6.53 -7.56
C GLN A 39 -7.02 5.52 -8.55
N HIS A 40 -7.63 4.46 -8.03
CA HIS A 40 -8.23 3.41 -8.83
C HIS A 40 -9.57 3.00 -8.23
N ASP A 41 -10.58 2.83 -9.07
CA ASP A 41 -11.89 2.35 -8.68
C ASP A 41 -12.02 0.91 -9.20
N CYS A 42 -12.03 -0.04 -8.28
CA CYS A 42 -12.13 -1.46 -8.60
C CYS A 42 -13.58 -1.93 -8.41
N ASP A 43 -14.22 -2.37 -9.50
CA ASP A 43 -15.64 -2.76 -9.51
C ASP A 43 -15.88 -4.17 -8.94
N ASP A 44 -14.89 -5.07 -9.07
CA ASP A 44 -14.94 -6.48 -8.69
C ASP A 44 -13.78 -6.85 -7.75
N PRO A 45 -14.01 -6.97 -6.42
CA PRO A 45 -12.99 -7.40 -5.46
C PRO A 45 -12.80 -8.93 -5.48
N PRO A 46 -11.56 -9.45 -5.27
CA PRO A 46 -10.38 -8.78 -4.71
C PRO A 46 -9.58 -7.96 -5.74
N CYS A 47 -9.12 -6.79 -5.29
CA CYS A 47 -8.45 -5.82 -6.15
C CYS A 47 -6.94 -5.94 -5.97
N HIS A 48 -6.25 -6.38 -7.03
CA HIS A 48 -4.79 -6.46 -7.05
C HIS A 48 -4.20 -5.19 -7.68
N GLU A 49 -3.68 -4.32 -6.84
CA GLU A 49 -3.15 -3.03 -7.27
C GLU A 49 -1.64 -2.96 -7.16
N MET A 50 -1.07 -2.20 -8.10
CA MET A 50 0.37 -1.96 -8.17
C MET A 50 0.58 -0.47 -8.37
N THR A 51 1.30 0.14 -7.44
CA THR A 51 1.69 1.55 -7.52
C THR A 51 3.19 1.68 -7.64
N LYS A 52 3.67 2.68 -8.37
CA LYS A 52 5.09 2.98 -8.42
C LYS A 52 5.40 4.03 -7.36
N ILE A 53 6.25 3.69 -6.41
CA ILE A 53 6.72 4.64 -5.42
C ILE A 53 7.77 5.54 -6.08
N PRO A 54 7.57 6.87 -6.13
CA PRO A 54 8.54 7.78 -6.72
C PRO A 54 9.90 7.69 -6.00
N PRO A 55 11.03 7.79 -6.74
CA PRO A 55 12.35 7.81 -6.11
C PRO A 55 12.51 9.07 -5.24
N ARG A 56 13.38 9.02 -4.22
CA ARG A 56 13.59 10.09 -3.23
C ARG A 56 12.42 10.34 -2.27
N THR A 57 11.57 9.34 -2.05
CA THR A 57 10.53 9.34 -1.02
C THR A 57 10.87 8.46 0.19
N CYS A 58 12.14 8.05 0.31
CA CYS A 58 12.62 7.39 1.53
C CYS A 58 12.34 8.28 2.75
N GLY A 59 11.76 7.69 3.78
CA GLY A 59 11.33 8.38 4.99
C GLY A 59 9.93 9.00 4.93
N ALA A 60 9.32 9.08 3.74
CA ALA A 60 7.92 9.51 3.59
C ALA A 60 6.95 8.41 4.04
N THR A 61 5.70 8.79 4.29
CA THR A 61 4.64 7.85 4.68
C THR A 61 3.83 7.44 3.48
N LEU A 62 3.78 6.14 3.15
CA LEU A 62 2.82 5.60 2.20
C LEU A 62 1.51 5.37 2.94
N LYS A 63 0.44 6.02 2.49
CA LYS A 63 -0.92 5.86 3.01
C LYS A 63 -1.83 5.34 1.92
N ILE A 64 -2.41 4.17 2.11
CA ILE A 64 -3.38 3.57 1.20
C ILE A 64 -4.73 3.59 1.89
N ILE A 65 -5.71 4.17 1.23
CA ILE A 65 -7.07 4.24 1.70
C ILE A 65 -7.92 3.46 0.71
N ALA A 66 -8.49 2.36 1.16
CA ALA A 66 -9.53 1.65 0.44
C ALA A 66 -10.88 2.02 1.04
N THR A 67 -11.88 2.25 0.20
CA THR A 67 -13.24 2.57 0.62
C THR A 67 -14.21 1.85 -0.28
N ASP A 68 -15.02 1.00 0.32
CA ASP A 68 -16.00 0.18 -0.36
C ASP A 68 -17.35 0.90 -0.55
N SER A 69 -18.22 0.37 -1.41
CA SER A 69 -19.56 0.90 -1.67
C SER A 69 -20.50 0.84 -0.45
N ASP A 70 -20.29 -0.11 0.46
CA ASP A 70 -21.03 -0.18 1.74
C ASP A 70 -20.58 0.90 2.74
N GLY A 71 -19.48 1.61 2.46
CA GLY A 71 -18.88 2.63 3.33
C GLY A 71 -17.80 2.08 4.25
N ASN A 72 -17.42 0.80 4.10
CA ASN A 72 -16.27 0.23 4.80
C ASN A 72 -14.98 0.90 4.34
N LYS A 73 -14.22 1.47 5.29
CA LYS A 73 -12.95 2.14 5.03
C LYS A 73 -11.82 1.41 5.75
N THR A 74 -10.75 1.10 5.02
CA THR A 74 -9.51 0.54 5.57
C THR A 74 -8.36 1.44 5.17
N GLU A 75 -7.47 1.69 6.12
CA GLU A 75 -6.29 2.53 5.94
C GLU A 75 -5.05 1.70 6.24
N PHE A 76 -4.08 1.74 5.34
CA PHE A 76 -2.78 1.12 5.51
C PHE A 76 -1.73 2.22 5.46
N GLU A 77 -1.01 2.42 6.55
CA GLU A 77 0.02 3.45 6.68
C GLU A 77 1.35 2.78 7.00
N HIS A 78 2.34 2.99 6.14
CA HIS A 78 3.66 2.42 6.33
C HIS A 78 4.73 3.40 5.87
N GLN A 79 5.84 3.48 6.60
CA GLN A 79 6.97 4.29 6.19
C GLN A 79 7.66 3.67 4.97
N ILE A 80 7.95 4.50 3.97
CA ILE A 80 8.71 4.12 2.78
C ILE A 80 10.18 4.00 3.18
N VAL A 81 10.74 2.82 2.95
CA VAL A 81 12.15 2.54 3.23
C VAL A 81 12.99 2.67 1.96
N ASP A 82 14.28 2.88 2.13
CA ASP A 82 15.22 2.75 1.01
C ASP A 82 15.57 1.28 0.78
N LEU A 83 16.00 0.95 -0.44
CA LEU A 83 16.48 -0.40 -0.78
C LEU A 83 17.66 -0.82 0.11
N ASP A 84 18.43 0.14 0.61
CA ASP A 84 19.52 -0.09 1.56
C ASP A 84 19.06 -0.76 2.88
N LEU A 85 17.79 -0.54 3.28
CA LEU A 85 17.19 -1.09 4.51
C LEU A 85 16.11 -2.15 4.25
N GLY A 86 15.52 -2.18 3.05
CA GLY A 86 14.41 -3.09 2.70
C GLY A 86 14.78 -4.57 2.56
N ALA A 87 16.07 -4.92 2.55
CA ALA A 87 16.55 -6.30 2.50
C ALA A 87 16.98 -6.87 3.88
N GLY A 88 16.83 -6.12 4.98
CA GLY A 88 17.41 -6.45 6.29
C GLY A 88 16.40 -6.69 7.43
N GLY A 89 15.13 -6.95 7.12
CA GLY A 89 14.05 -7.02 8.11
C GLY A 89 13.68 -8.42 8.64
N ILE A 90 14.51 -9.44 8.48
CA ILE A 90 14.42 -10.63 9.35
C ILE A 90 15.33 -10.40 10.55
N MET A 91 14.77 -9.82 11.62
CA MET A 91 15.36 -10.05 12.93
C MET A 91 15.04 -11.50 13.30
N GLU A 92 15.99 -12.39 12.99
CA GLU A 92 16.21 -13.64 13.72
C GLU A 92 16.23 -13.30 15.22
N MET A 93 15.10 -13.45 15.91
CA MET A 93 15.09 -13.50 17.37
C MET A 93 15.50 -14.92 17.77
N GLY A 94 16.75 -15.05 18.21
CA GLY A 94 17.33 -16.29 18.67
C GLY A 94 16.80 -16.78 20.02
N ASN A 95 17.02 -18.07 20.28
CA ASN A 95 17.94 -18.59 21.30
C ASN A 95 17.85 -20.12 21.35
#